data_AF-A0A523TH12-F1
#
_entry.id   AF-A0A523TH12-F1
#
_cell.length_a   1.000
_cell.length_b   1.000
_cell.length_c   1.000
_cell.angle_alpha   90.00
_cell.angle_beta   90.00
_cell.angle_gamma   90.00
#
_symmetry.space_group_name_H-M   'P 1'
#
loop_
_entity.id
_entity.type
_entity.pdbx_description
1 polymer ?
#
loop_
_entity_poly.entity_id
_entity_poly.type
_entity_poly.pdbx_seq_one_letter_code
_entity_poly.pdbx_strand_id
1 'polypeptide(L)'
;MSYDERQLEQLIRNLKDRDGWVRSRAATRLGELKAKEAVEELAKILKEDRDSLVRSSAAAALGDLGNEAQEAVGTLIETLKTDQIVGVRLEAAVALGSIGAENAVNELTKIALEDEDIRVRSWAADAIRKIKS
;
A
#
# COMPACT_ATOMS: atom_id res chain seq x y z
N MET A 1 2.63 -6.42 -20.56
CA MET A 1 3.75 -5.46 -20.56
C MET A 1 5.01 -6.25 -20.25
N SER A 2 6.08 -6.11 -21.03
CA SER A 2 7.37 -6.76 -20.73
C SER A 2 8.33 -5.66 -20.31
N TYR A 3 8.50 -5.48 -19.01
CA TYR A 3 9.69 -4.85 -18.45
C TYR A 3 10.82 -5.89 -18.47
N ASP A 4 12.06 -5.42 -18.60
CA ASP A 4 13.25 -6.28 -18.54
C ASP A 4 13.30 -6.99 -17.17
N GLU A 5 13.33 -8.32 -17.18
CA GLU A 5 13.37 -9.16 -15.97
C GLU A 5 14.54 -8.75 -15.06
N ARG A 6 15.67 -8.33 -15.63
CA ARG A 6 16.82 -7.86 -14.84
C ARG A 6 16.52 -6.55 -14.12
N GLN A 7 15.75 -5.66 -14.74
CA GLN A 7 15.33 -4.41 -14.12
C GLN A 7 14.34 -4.69 -12.99
N LEU A 8 13.40 -5.63 -13.19
CA LEU A 8 12.47 -6.06 -12.14
C LEU A 8 13.21 -6.63 -10.93
N GLU A 9 14.12 -7.59 -11.16
CA GLU A 9 14.93 -8.17 -10.09
C GLU A 9 15.74 -7.12 -9.34
N GLN A 10 16.31 -6.15 -10.06
CA GLN A 10 17.08 -5.09 -9.43
C GLN A 10 16.20 -4.18 -8.56
N LEU A 11 15.00 -3.86 -9.01
CA LEU A 11 14.05 -3.09 -8.21
C LEU A 11 13.62 -3.86 -6.96
N ILE A 12 13.34 -5.15 -7.07
CA ILE A 12 13.03 -6.01 -5.92
C ILE A 12 14.23 -6.11 -4.96
N ARG A 13 15.47 -6.14 -5.46
CA ARG A 13 16.67 -6.06 -4.60
C ARG A 13 16.79 -4.71 -3.88
N ASN A 14 16.49 -3.61 -4.58
CA ASN A 14 16.59 -2.26 -4.04
C ASN A 14 15.57 -1.99 -2.90
N LEU A 15 14.50 -2.79 -2.80
CA LEU A 15 13.61 -2.81 -1.64
C LEU A 15 14.31 -3.17 -0.32
N LYS A 16 15.53 -3.71 -0.37
CA LYS A 16 16.32 -4.09 0.82
C LYS A 16 17.56 -3.19 1.01
N ASP A 17 17.64 -2.08 0.27
CA ASP A 17 18.78 -1.16 0.37
C ASP A 17 18.87 -0.50 1.76
N ARG A 18 20.08 -0.13 2.18
CA ARG A 18 20.30 0.57 3.45
C ARG A 18 19.66 1.97 3.48
N ASP A 19 19.59 2.61 2.31
CA ASP A 19 19.05 3.95 2.13
C ASP A 19 17.53 3.90 1.94
N GLY A 20 16.79 4.61 2.80
CA GLY A 20 15.33 4.70 2.73
C GLY A 20 14.85 5.31 1.41
N TRP A 21 15.58 6.26 0.83
CA TRP A 21 15.19 6.88 -0.43
C TRP A 21 15.26 5.91 -1.60
N VAL A 22 16.28 5.03 -1.61
CA VAL A 22 16.41 3.97 -2.61
C VAL A 22 15.25 2.97 -2.49
N ARG A 23 14.91 2.55 -1.26
CA ARG A 23 13.79 1.64 -1.02
C ARG A 23 12.45 2.24 -1.44
N SER A 24 12.16 3.48 -1.05
CA SER A 24 10.93 4.20 -1.43
C SER A 24 10.81 4.31 -2.96
N ARG A 25 11.88 4.73 -3.65
CA ARG A 25 11.86 4.88 -5.11
C ARG A 25 11.71 3.53 -5.83
N ALA A 26 12.27 2.47 -5.27
CA ALA A 26 12.06 1.12 -5.78
C ALA A 26 10.59 0.69 -5.66
N ALA A 27 9.96 0.94 -4.49
CA ALA A 27 8.56 0.62 -4.26
C ALA A 27 7.64 1.37 -5.24
N THR A 28 7.80 2.69 -5.36
CA THR A 28 7.05 3.50 -6.34
C THR A 28 7.19 2.95 -7.75
N ARG A 29 8.42 2.64 -8.18
CA ARG A 29 8.65 2.16 -9.55
C ARG A 29 8.00 0.79 -9.80
N LEU A 30 7.98 -0.10 -8.83
CA LEU A 30 7.30 -1.39 -8.93
C LEU A 30 5.77 -1.21 -9.05
N GLY A 31 5.22 -0.23 -8.33
CA GLY A 31 3.83 0.22 -8.47
C GLY A 31 3.48 0.69 -9.88
N GLU A 32 4.28 1.62 -10.41
CA GLU A 32 4.13 2.17 -11.78
C GLU A 32 4.21 1.08 -12.86
N LEU A 33 5.08 0.08 -12.66
CA LEU A 33 5.23 -1.04 -13.57
C LEU A 33 4.10 -2.08 -13.43
N LYS A 34 3.24 -1.98 -12.41
CA LYS A 34 2.23 -3.00 -12.05
C LYS A 34 2.87 -4.39 -11.86
N ALA A 35 4.03 -4.41 -11.20
CA ALA A 35 4.84 -5.61 -11.06
C ALA A 35 4.28 -6.55 -9.98
N LYS A 36 3.32 -7.41 -10.37
CA LYS A 36 2.68 -8.38 -9.45
C LYS A 36 3.68 -9.27 -8.70
N GLU A 37 4.82 -9.56 -9.30
CA GLU A 37 5.89 -10.37 -8.71
C GLU A 37 6.50 -9.71 -7.45
N ALA A 38 6.29 -8.41 -7.25
CA ALA A 38 6.77 -7.66 -6.11
C ALA A 38 5.76 -7.53 -4.96
N VAL A 39 4.53 -8.04 -5.09
CA VAL A 39 3.46 -7.87 -4.09
C VAL A 39 3.91 -8.31 -2.70
N GLU A 40 4.51 -9.50 -2.58
CA GLU A 40 4.97 -10.04 -1.31
C GLU A 40 6.01 -9.13 -0.63
N GLU A 41 7.00 -8.67 -1.38
CA GLU A 41 8.08 -7.83 -0.83
C GLU A 41 7.62 -6.39 -0.54
N LEU A 42 6.68 -5.86 -1.33
CA LEU A 42 6.02 -4.58 -1.02
C LEU A 42 5.20 -4.70 0.27
N ALA A 43 4.43 -5.77 0.46
CA ALA A 43 3.69 -6.02 1.68
C ALA A 43 4.62 -6.18 2.89
N LYS A 44 5.77 -6.84 2.73
CA LYS A 44 6.77 -6.95 3.78
C LYS A 44 7.34 -5.60 4.20
N ILE A 45 7.73 -4.75 3.25
CA ILE A 45 8.21 -3.39 3.54
C ILE A 45 7.14 -2.58 4.25
N LEU A 46 5.89 -2.64 3.76
CA LEU A 46 4.78 -1.94 4.36
C LEU A 46 4.63 -2.30 5.85
N LYS A 47 4.91 -3.54 6.23
CA LYS A 47 4.81 -4.01 7.61
C LYS A 47 6.05 -3.70 8.46
N GLU A 48 7.24 -3.82 7.89
CA GLU A 48 8.48 -3.93 8.67
C GLU A 48 9.41 -2.70 8.55
N ASP A 49 9.23 -1.83 7.55
CA ASP A 49 10.17 -0.74 7.33
C ASP A 49 10.08 0.33 8.42
N ARG A 50 11.24 0.74 8.93
CA ARG A 50 11.36 1.79 9.94
C ARG A 50 10.98 3.17 9.41
N ASP A 51 11.14 3.42 8.12
CA ASP A 51 10.90 4.71 7.49
C ASP A 51 9.46 4.79 6.99
N SER A 52 8.71 5.75 7.50
CA SER A 52 7.30 5.94 7.15
C SER A 52 7.09 6.36 5.70
N LEU A 53 8.05 7.06 5.08
CA LEU A 53 7.97 7.39 3.65
C LEU A 53 8.07 6.12 2.79
N VAL A 54 8.90 5.17 3.22
CA VAL A 54 9.04 3.88 2.53
C VAL A 54 7.77 3.05 2.69
N ARG A 55 7.21 2.96 3.91
CA ARG A 55 5.93 2.28 4.14
C ARG A 55 4.78 2.90 3.32
N SER A 56 4.67 4.22 3.32
CA SER A 56 3.69 4.95 2.49
C SER A 56 3.86 4.67 1.00
N SER A 57 5.10 4.65 0.50
CA SER A 57 5.39 4.30 -0.91
C SER A 57 5.00 2.86 -1.25
N ALA A 58 5.19 1.92 -0.31
CA ALA A 58 4.79 0.53 -0.48
C ALA A 58 3.26 0.37 -0.51
N ALA A 59 2.53 1.05 0.38
CA ALA A 59 1.07 1.08 0.35
C ALA A 59 0.54 1.64 -0.98
N ALA A 60 1.06 2.79 -1.41
CA ALA A 60 0.69 3.40 -2.68
C ALA A 60 0.97 2.47 -3.87
N ALA A 61 2.15 1.83 -3.89
CA ALA A 61 2.49 0.86 -4.93
C ALA A 61 1.53 -0.33 -4.97
N LEU A 62 1.16 -0.90 -3.82
CA LEU A 62 0.15 -1.97 -3.75
C LEU A 62 -1.22 -1.48 -4.26
N GLY A 63 -1.59 -0.23 -3.94
CA GLY A 63 -2.79 0.40 -4.47
C GLY A 63 -2.76 0.58 -5.99
N ASP A 64 -1.61 0.95 -6.55
CA ASP A 64 -1.40 1.02 -7.99
C ASP A 64 -1.55 -0.37 -8.62
N LEU A 65 -0.99 -1.42 -8.03
CA LEU A 65 -1.18 -2.78 -8.54
C LEU A 65 -2.66 -3.18 -8.63
N GLY A 66 -3.54 -2.63 -7.80
CA GLY A 66 -4.97 -2.91 -7.88
C GLY A 66 -5.29 -4.38 -7.58
N ASN A 67 -6.11 -5.02 -8.41
CA ASN A 67 -6.57 -6.39 -8.16
C ASN A 67 -5.42 -7.41 -8.03
N GLU A 68 -4.28 -7.14 -8.65
CA GLU A 68 -3.07 -7.96 -8.57
C GLU A 68 -2.46 -7.99 -7.15
N ALA A 69 -2.80 -7.03 -6.28
CA ALA A 69 -2.31 -6.93 -4.91
C ALA A 69 -3.28 -7.49 -3.84
N GLN A 70 -4.26 -8.33 -4.23
CA GLN A 70 -5.24 -8.92 -3.30
C GLN A 70 -4.59 -9.66 -2.11
N GLU A 71 -3.44 -10.30 -2.31
CA GLU A 71 -2.71 -11.00 -1.24
C GLU A 71 -2.20 -10.04 -0.15
N ALA A 72 -2.01 -8.75 -0.46
CA ALA A 72 -1.53 -7.74 0.49
C ALA A 72 -2.66 -7.07 1.30
N VAL A 73 -3.93 -7.37 1.02
CA VAL A 73 -5.09 -6.73 1.68
C VAL A 73 -5.06 -6.88 3.19
N GLY A 74 -4.67 -8.05 3.71
CA GLY A 74 -4.54 -8.26 5.16
C GLY A 74 -3.53 -7.31 5.80
N THR A 75 -2.37 -7.14 5.18
CA THR A 75 -1.32 -6.21 5.63
C THR A 75 -1.77 -4.76 5.54
N LEU A 76 -2.49 -4.38 4.49
CA LEU A 76 -3.04 -3.03 4.34
C LEU A 76 -4.10 -2.73 5.41
N ILE A 77 -4.97 -3.68 5.76
CA ILE A 77 -5.91 -3.54 6.87
C ILE A 77 -5.18 -3.38 8.20
N GLU A 78 -4.17 -4.21 8.48
CA GLU A 78 -3.36 -4.10 9.69
C GLU A 78 -2.68 -2.71 9.79
N THR A 79 -2.10 -2.25 8.68
CA THR A 79 -1.44 -0.94 8.57
C THR A 79 -2.43 0.20 8.81
N LEU A 80 -3.60 0.16 8.16
CA LEU A 80 -4.67 1.14 8.33
C LEU A 80 -5.07 1.31 9.80
N LYS A 81 -5.02 0.23 10.58
CA LYS A 81 -5.42 0.25 11.99
C LYS A 81 -4.33 0.66 12.95
N THR A 82 -3.08 0.35 12.63
CA THR A 82 -2.00 0.32 13.62
C THR A 82 -0.82 1.24 13.33
N ASP A 83 -0.67 1.72 12.09
CA ASP A 83 0.45 2.62 11.78
C ASP A 83 0.28 3.96 12.49
N GLN A 84 1.35 4.41 13.13
CA GLN A 84 1.36 5.64 13.91
C GLN A 84 1.40 6.88 13.02
N ILE A 85 1.83 6.75 11.77
CA ILE A 85 1.94 7.84 10.83
C ILE A 85 0.68 7.93 9.98
N VAL A 86 -0.04 9.04 10.15
CA VAL A 86 -1.28 9.37 9.42
C VAL A 86 -1.14 9.15 7.91
N GLY A 87 -0.02 9.59 7.32
CA GLY A 87 0.22 9.43 5.89
C GLY A 87 0.23 7.96 5.43
N VAL A 88 0.76 7.06 6.26
CA VAL A 88 0.79 5.62 5.93
C VAL A 88 -0.60 5.02 6.05
N ARG A 89 -1.36 5.36 7.10
CA ARG A 89 -2.77 4.92 7.25
C ARG A 89 -3.64 5.39 6.09
N LEU A 90 -3.46 6.64 5.68
CA LEU A 90 -4.17 7.24 4.54
C LEU A 90 -3.89 6.47 3.25
N GLU A 91 -2.62 6.22 2.92
CA GLU A 91 -2.27 5.45 1.72
C GLU A 91 -2.78 4.01 1.78
N ALA A 92 -2.79 3.39 2.97
CA ALA A 92 -3.40 2.07 3.14
C ALA A 92 -4.90 2.09 2.81
N ALA A 93 -5.65 3.12 3.23
CA ALA A 93 -7.06 3.27 2.89
C ALA A 93 -7.25 3.43 1.37
N VAL A 94 -6.47 4.30 0.74
CA VAL A 94 -6.50 4.55 -0.71
C VAL A 94 -6.20 3.26 -1.49
N ALA A 95 -5.20 2.51 -1.06
CA ALA A 95 -4.81 1.25 -1.67
C ALA A 95 -5.93 0.21 -1.58
N LEU A 96 -6.54 0.02 -0.40
CA LEU A 96 -7.68 -0.89 -0.22
C LEU A 96 -8.86 -0.54 -1.16
N GLY A 97 -9.13 0.75 -1.34
CA GLY A 97 -10.12 1.23 -2.31
C GLY A 97 -9.75 0.93 -3.75
N SER A 98 -8.46 1.03 -4.10
CA SER A 98 -7.96 0.79 -5.46
C SER A 98 -7.86 -0.69 -5.82
N ILE A 99 -7.62 -1.55 -4.83
CA ILE A 99 -7.62 -3.01 -4.95
C ILE A 99 -9.06 -3.57 -5.04
N GLY A 100 -10.07 -2.80 -4.64
CA GLY A 100 -11.45 -3.29 -4.58
C GLY A 100 -11.64 -4.31 -3.44
N ALA A 101 -10.98 -4.08 -2.30
CA ALA A 101 -10.96 -5.02 -1.18
C ALA A 101 -12.31 -5.08 -0.42
N GLU A 102 -13.28 -5.87 -0.92
CA GLU A 102 -14.60 -6.01 -0.29
C GLU A 102 -14.55 -6.46 1.18
N ASN A 103 -13.61 -7.34 1.53
CA ASN A 103 -13.39 -7.79 2.90
C ASN A 103 -12.86 -6.69 3.84
N ALA A 104 -12.35 -5.58 3.31
CA ALA A 104 -11.89 -4.44 4.10
C ALA A 104 -13.00 -3.45 4.48
N VAL A 105 -14.19 -3.53 3.87
CA VAL A 105 -15.29 -2.56 4.04
C VAL A 105 -15.67 -2.37 5.51
N ASN A 106 -15.74 -3.45 6.28
CA ASN A 106 -16.09 -3.37 7.70
C ASN A 106 -15.06 -2.56 8.50
N GLU A 107 -13.77 -2.75 8.24
CA GLU A 107 -12.73 -2.03 8.96
C GLU A 107 -12.61 -0.59 8.48
N LEU A 108 -12.69 -0.35 7.16
CA LEU A 108 -12.76 0.99 6.60
C LEU A 108 -13.94 1.78 7.19
N THR A 109 -15.08 1.13 7.45
CA THR A 109 -16.25 1.80 8.05
C THR A 109 -15.95 2.26 9.47
N LYS A 110 -15.29 1.43 10.30
CA LYS A 110 -14.88 1.84 11.64
C LYS A 110 -13.90 3.00 11.58
N ILE A 111 -12.88 2.90 10.74
CA ILE A 111 -11.87 3.94 10.55
C ILE A 111 -12.51 5.25 10.09
N ALA A 112 -13.46 5.20 9.16
CA ALA A 112 -14.20 6.38 8.69
C ALA A 112 -15.00 7.09 9.79
N LEU A 113 -15.40 6.38 10.84
CA LEU A 113 -16.18 6.91 11.95
C LEU A 113 -15.31 7.34 13.14
N GLU A 114 -14.20 6.63 13.38
CA GLU A 114 -13.51 6.65 14.67
C GLU A 114 -12.03 7.08 14.61
N ASP A 115 -11.36 7.07 13.44
CA ASP A 115 -9.94 7.50 13.38
C ASP A 115 -9.81 8.96 13.83
N GLU A 116 -8.76 9.25 14.61
CA GLU A 116 -8.50 10.59 15.15
C GLU A 116 -8.30 11.64 14.03
N ASP A 117 -7.68 11.26 12.92
CA ASP A 117 -7.34 12.18 11.84
C ASP A 117 -8.46 12.21 10.79
N ILE A 118 -9.03 13.40 10.59
CA ILE A 118 -10.14 13.63 9.65
C ILE A 118 -9.80 13.19 8.23
N ARG A 119 -8.54 13.27 7.80
CA ARG A 119 -8.14 12.88 6.45
C ARG A 119 -8.20 11.36 6.28
N VAL A 120 -7.76 10.61 7.29
CA VAL A 120 -7.86 9.15 7.29
C VAL A 120 -9.33 8.74 7.24
N ARG A 121 -10.19 9.41 8.02
CA ARG A 121 -11.64 9.19 7.97
C ARG A 121 -12.22 9.41 6.57
N SER A 122 -11.89 10.53 5.94
CA SER A 122 -12.36 10.87 4.59
C SER A 122 -11.91 9.84 3.54
N TRP A 123 -10.63 9.47 3.53
CA TRP A 123 -10.11 8.51 2.57
C TRP A 123 -10.63 7.09 2.79
N ALA A 124 -10.91 6.69 4.04
CA ALA A 124 -11.59 5.43 4.31
C ALA A 124 -13.03 5.42 3.75
N ALA A 125 -13.76 6.53 3.89
CA ALA A 125 -15.09 6.67 3.27
C ALA A 125 -15.05 6.64 1.74
N ASP A 126 -14.07 7.31 1.13
CA ASP A 126 -13.87 7.28 -0.32
C ASP A 126 -13.47 5.90 -0.83
N ALA A 127 -12.64 5.17 -0.08
CA ALA A 127 -12.27 3.79 -0.39
C ALA A 127 -13.51 2.89 -0.39
N ILE A 128 -14.40 3.00 0.60
CA ILE A 128 -15.68 2.26 0.63
C ILE A 128 -16.53 2.58 -0.60
N ARG A 129 -16.63 3.86 -0.97
CA ARG A 129 -17.38 4.29 -2.15
C ARG A 129 -16.82 3.64 -3.43
N LYS A 130 -15.49 3.60 -3.57
CA LYS A 130 -14.80 3.01 -4.72
C LYS A 130 -14.94 1.48 -4.77
N ILE A 131 -14.94 0.81 -3.63
CA ILE A 131 -15.15 -0.65 -3.56
C ILE A 131 -16.59 -1.02 -3.98
N LYS A 132 -17.57 -0.15 -3.70
CA LYS A 132 -18.99 -0.41 -3.95
C LYS A 132 -19.50 0.13 -5.31
N SER A 133 -18.66 0.81 -6.08
CA SER A 133 -19.01 1.37 -7.39
C SER A 133 -18.75 0.39 -8.51
#